data_AF-A0A974P310-F1
#
_entry.id   AF-A0A974P310-F1
#
_cell.length_a   1.000
_cell.length_b   1.000
_cell.length_c   1.000
_cell.angle_alpha   90.00
_cell.angle_beta   90.00
_cell.angle_gamma   90.00
#
_symmetry.space_group_name_H-M   'P 1'
#
loop_
_entity.id
_entity.type
_entity.pdbx_description
1 polymer ?
#
loop_
_entity_poly.entity_id
_entity_poly.type
_entity_poly.pdbx_seq_one_letter_code
_entity_poly.pdbx_strand_id
1 'polypeptide(L)'
;MLTRIEIDGFKTFEHFSLDLQPFTAIVGPNASGKSNLFDALRFLSLLAQVDIRTAMQDLRGLPRNYSDRLQLRAPIACLSQSKCCLSVGVQMPSGGRTKFRLKGSDTN
;
A
#
# COMPACT_ATOMS: atom_id res chain seq x y z
N MET A 1 -1.39 -16.94 4.46
CA MET A 1 -0.62 -16.48 3.27
C MET A 1 -1.25 -15.18 2.75
N LEU A 2 -0.55 -14.26 2.08
CA LEU A 2 -1.20 -13.05 1.53
C LEU A 2 -1.85 -13.39 0.19
N THR A 3 -3.15 -13.18 0.06
CA THR A 3 -3.95 -13.62 -1.11
C THR A 3 -4.46 -12.49 -1.96
N ARG A 4 -4.57 -11.28 -1.42
CA ARG A 4 -5.11 -10.16 -2.17
C ARG A 4 -4.53 -8.84 -1.72
N ILE A 5 -4.19 -8.02 -2.69
CA ILE A 5 -3.75 -6.63 -2.52
C ILE A 5 -4.72 -5.74 -3.28
N GLU A 6 -5.23 -4.72 -2.61
CA GLU A 6 -6.02 -3.66 -3.23
C GLU A 6 -5.38 -2.31 -2.93
N ILE A 7 -5.22 -1.50 -3.98
CA ILE A 7 -4.56 -0.20 -3.93
C ILE A 7 -5.48 0.80 -4.63
N ASP A 8 -5.86 1.85 -3.92
CA ASP A 8 -6.71 2.90 -4.45
C ASP A 8 -6.06 4.26 -4.21
N GLY A 9 -5.96 5.09 -5.24
CA GLY A 9 -5.40 6.44 -5.17
C GLY A 9 -3.90 6.49 -4.87
N PHE A 10 -3.10 5.53 -5.36
CA PHE A 10 -1.64 5.55 -5.24
C PHE A 10 -0.96 5.77 -6.60
N LYS A 11 -0.33 6.93 -6.79
CA LYS A 11 0.30 7.32 -8.06
C LYS A 11 -0.66 7.16 -9.24
N THR A 12 -0.40 6.21 -10.14
CA THR A 12 -1.21 5.93 -11.34
C THR A 12 -2.30 4.88 -11.08
N PHE A 13 -2.36 4.27 -9.89
CA PHE A 13 -3.36 3.25 -9.59
C PHE A 13 -4.65 3.87 -9.06
N GLU A 14 -5.72 3.68 -9.83
CA GLU A 14 -7.10 3.95 -9.44
C GLU A 14 -7.82 2.60 -9.35
N HIS A 15 -8.35 2.25 -8.17
CA HIS A 15 -9.04 0.98 -7.92
C HIS A 15 -8.31 -0.30 -8.37
N PHE A 16 -6.99 -0.37 -8.15
CA PHE A 16 -6.20 -1.55 -8.50
C PHE A 16 -6.46 -2.70 -7.52
N SER A 17 -6.64 -3.91 -8.04
CA SER A 17 -6.71 -5.13 -7.23
C SER A 17 -5.91 -6.25 -7.89
N LEU A 18 -5.16 -6.99 -7.07
CA LEU A 18 -4.33 -8.10 -7.48
C LEU A 18 -4.56 -9.27 -6.52
N ASP A 19 -5.01 -10.39 -7.06
CA ASP A 19 -5.08 -11.65 -6.33
C ASP A 19 -3.74 -12.38 -6.48
N LEU A 20 -3.10 -12.68 -5.34
CA LEU A 20 -1.81 -13.34 -5.27
C LEU A 20 -1.99 -14.85 -5.16
N GLN A 21 -1.29 -15.56 -6.03
CA GLN A 21 -1.09 -17.00 -5.95
C GLN A 21 0.32 -17.30 -5.37
N PRO A 22 0.59 -18.53 -4.88
CA PRO A 22 1.89 -18.92 -4.32
C PRO A 22 3.09 -18.52 -5.19
N PHE A 23 2.88 -18.45 -6.50
CA PHE A 23 3.80 -17.86 -7.45
C PHE A 23 3.06 -16.84 -8.32
N THR A 24 3.44 -15.57 -8.25
CA THR A 24 2.86 -14.48 -9.06
C THR A 24 4.00 -13.70 -9.72
N ALA A 25 4.08 -13.75 -11.05
CA ALA A 25 5.07 -12.99 -11.81
C ALA A 25 4.41 -11.72 -12.41
N ILE A 26 5.04 -10.56 -12.19
CA ILE A 26 4.55 -9.28 -12.70
C ILE A 26 5.37 -8.90 -13.94
N VAL A 27 4.76 -8.98 -15.12
CA VAL A 27 5.39 -8.67 -16.42
C VAL A 27 4.52 -7.70 -17.23
N GLY A 28 5.16 -6.81 -17.98
CA GLY A 28 4.45 -5.85 -18.83
C GLY A 28 5.36 -4.76 -19.41
N PRO A 29 4.85 -3.93 -20.34
CA PRO A 29 5.61 -2.88 -21.02
C PRO A 29 6.22 -1.85 -20.07
N ASN A 30 7.32 -1.19 -20.44
CA ASN A 30 7.82 -0.05 -19.67
C ASN A 30 6.72 1.01 -19.48
N ALA A 31 6.74 1.71 -18.34
CA ALA A 31 5.70 2.66 -17.92
C ALA A 31 4.29 2.06 -17.65
N SER A 32 4.10 0.73 -17.70
CA SER A 32 2.81 0.09 -17.35
C SER A 32 2.47 0.12 -15.84
N GLY A 33 3.17 0.89 -15.02
CA GLY A 33 2.93 0.99 -13.57
C GLY A 33 3.64 -0.06 -12.70
N LYS A 34 4.45 -0.98 -13.26
CA LYS A 34 5.17 -2.00 -12.45
C LYS A 34 6.04 -1.40 -11.34
N SER A 35 6.84 -0.38 -11.66
CA SER A 35 7.66 0.32 -10.64
C SER A 35 6.80 0.99 -9.58
N ASN A 36 5.61 1.50 -9.95
CA ASN A 36 4.66 2.05 -8.97
C ASN A 36 4.09 0.96 -8.07
N LEU A 37 3.88 -0.27 -8.57
CA LEU A 37 3.39 -1.39 -7.76
C LEU A 37 4.45 -1.81 -6.74
N PHE A 38 5.71 -1.88 -7.15
CA PHE A 38 6.82 -2.12 -6.22
C PHE A 38 7.00 -0.97 -5.22
N ASP A 39 6.82 0.28 -5.64
CA ASP A 39 6.84 1.43 -4.73
C ASP A 39 5.70 1.36 -3.69
N ALA A 40 4.50 0.93 -4.10
CA ALA A 40 3.37 0.72 -3.20
C ALA A 40 3.65 -0.37 -2.15
N LEU A 41 4.20 -1.50 -2.60
CA LEU A 41 4.60 -2.61 -1.72
C LEU A 41 5.69 -2.20 -0.75
N ARG A 42 6.71 -1.47 -1.25
CA ARG A 42 7.78 -0.94 -0.41
C ARG A 42 7.25 0.05 0.61
N PHE A 43 6.37 0.96 0.20
CA PHE A 43 5.73 1.90 1.10
C PHE A 43 4.94 1.19 2.20
N LEU A 44 4.16 0.16 1.83
CA LEU A 44 3.43 -0.66 2.80
C LEU A 44 4.37 -1.42 3.76
N SER A 45 5.50 -1.93 3.27
CA SER A 45 6.52 -2.55 4.13
C SER A 45 7.16 -1.53 5.08
N LEU A 46 7.42 -0.31 4.63
CA LEU A 46 7.95 0.77 5.47
C LEU A 46 6.94 1.17 6.53
N LEU A 47 5.65 1.29 6.18
CA LEU A 47 4.59 1.56 7.15
C LEU A 47 4.48 0.52 8.28
N ALA A 48 4.94 -0.71 8.03
CA ALA A 48 4.98 -1.76 9.05
C ALA A 48 6.23 -1.69 9.95
N GLN A 49 7.27 -0.95 9.56
CA GLN A 49 8.56 -0.90 10.25
C GLN A 49 8.85 0.47 10.89
N VAL A 50 8.43 1.55 10.24
CA VAL A 50 8.74 2.93 10.63
C VAL A 50 7.49 3.80 10.58
N ASP A 51 7.58 4.97 11.22
CA ASP A 51 6.53 5.98 11.16
C ASP A 51 6.24 6.43 9.72
N ILE A 52 4.98 6.81 9.48
CA ILE A 52 4.48 7.25 8.18
C ILE A 52 5.27 8.43 7.59
N ARG A 53 5.75 9.33 8.45
CA ARG A 53 6.56 10.49 8.03
C ARG A 53 7.85 10.01 7.37
N THR A 54 8.54 9.07 8.01
CA THR A 54 9.78 8.47 7.50
C THR A 54 9.51 7.61 6.27
N ALA A 55 8.44 6.81 6.29
CA ALA A 55 8.03 5.99 5.15
C ALA A 55 7.74 6.82 3.89
N MET A 56 7.18 8.03 4.05
CA MET A 56 6.88 8.95 2.94
C MET A 56 8.11 9.65 2.37
N GLN A 57 9.14 9.91 3.18
CA GLN A 57 10.40 10.50 2.68
C GLN A 57 11.11 9.57 1.70
N ASP A 58 10.94 8.27 1.88
CA ASP A 58 11.49 7.23 1.01
C ASP A 58 10.65 7.01 -0.27
N LEU A 59 9.47 7.62 -0.37
CA LEU A 59 8.61 7.48 -1.54
C LEU A 59 9.12 8.36 -2.68
N ARG A 60 9.48 7.73 -3.80
CA ARG A 60 9.95 8.43 -5.00
C ARG A 60 8.91 9.44 -5.51
N GLY A 61 9.33 10.70 -5.65
CA GLY A 61 8.53 11.77 -6.26
C GLY A 61 7.81 12.68 -5.28
N LEU A 62 7.89 12.44 -3.96
CA LEU A 62 7.37 13.38 -2.96
C LEU A 62 8.46 14.37 -2.50
N PRO A 63 8.14 15.67 -2.36
CA PRO A 63 9.07 16.63 -1.79
C PRO A 63 9.35 16.32 -0.32
N ARG A 64 10.61 16.44 0.10
CA ARG A 64 11.10 16.09 1.44
C ARG A 64 10.42 16.83 2.61
N ASN A 65 9.66 17.89 2.32
CA ASN A 65 9.11 18.83 3.30
C ASN A 65 7.59 18.66 3.56
N TYR A 66 6.98 17.53 3.16
CA TYR A 66 5.52 17.34 3.21
C TYR A 66 4.96 16.67 4.49
N SER A 67 5.81 16.45 5.49
CA SER A 67 5.51 15.70 6.71
C SER A 67 4.31 16.24 7.50
N ASP A 68 4.01 17.54 7.42
CA ASP A 68 3.12 18.21 8.36
C ASP A 68 1.63 18.14 8.01
N ARG A 69 1.28 17.65 6.81
CA ARG A 69 -0.12 17.46 6.38
C ARG A 69 -0.56 15.99 6.32
N LEU A 70 0.27 15.06 6.78
CA LEU A 70 -0.06 13.63 6.81
C LEU A 70 -0.85 13.27 8.06
N GLN A 71 -2.07 12.79 7.86
CA GLN A 71 -2.87 12.14 8.89
C GLN A 71 -3.06 10.67 8.52
N LEU A 72 -2.55 9.77 9.37
CA LEU A 72 -2.97 8.39 9.35
C LEU A 72 -4.39 8.35 9.90
N ARG A 73 -5.34 7.83 9.11
CA ARG A 73 -6.75 7.80 9.51
C ARG A 73 -7.28 6.41 9.81
N ALA A 74 -6.43 5.39 9.79
CA ALA A 74 -6.79 4.04 10.18
C ALA A 74 -5.67 3.42 11.02
N PRO A 75 -5.95 2.84 12.20
CA PRO A 75 -5.02 1.92 12.83
C PRO A 75 -4.80 0.71 11.90
N ILE A 76 -3.63 0.08 12.00
CA ILE A 76 -3.37 -1.27 11.50
C ILE A 76 -4.37 -2.19 12.21
N ALA A 77 -5.58 -2.31 11.68
CA ALA A 77 -6.64 -3.10 12.29
C ALA A 77 -6.48 -4.54 11.83
N CYS A 78 -5.74 -5.34 12.59
CA CYS A 78 -5.72 -6.79 12.41
C CYS A 78 -6.99 -7.36 13.08
N LEU A 79 -8.08 -7.49 12.31
CA LEU A 79 -9.32 -8.10 12.80
C LEU A 79 -9.29 -9.61 12.55
N SER A 80 -9.20 -10.37 13.64
CA SER A 80 -9.47 -11.81 13.74
C SER A 80 -8.42 -12.78 13.20
N GLN A 81 -8.09 -13.78 14.03
CA GLN A 81 -7.09 -14.82 13.81
C GLN A 81 -7.41 -15.77 12.64
N SER A 82 -8.65 -15.78 12.14
CA SER A 82 -9.06 -16.66 11.04
C SER A 82 -8.91 -16.00 9.67
N LYS A 83 -9.08 -14.67 9.59
CA LYS A 83 -9.13 -13.86 8.34
C LYS A 83 -8.41 -12.53 8.53
N CYS A 84 -7.10 -12.51 8.39
CA CYS A 84 -6.33 -11.27 8.51
C CYS A 84 -6.64 -10.32 7.34
N CYS A 85 -7.44 -9.28 7.61
CA CYS A 85 -7.65 -8.16 6.70
C CYS A 85 -6.95 -6.93 7.28
N LEU A 86 -5.94 -6.40 6.59
CA LEU A 86 -5.26 -5.17 6.96
C LEU A 86 -5.70 -4.05 6.02
N SER A 87 -6.23 -2.96 6.55
CA SER A 87 -6.57 -1.77 5.75
C SER A 87 -5.85 -0.55 6.30
N VAL A 88 -5.09 0.14 5.44
CA VAL A 88 -4.38 1.37 5.78
C VAL A 88 -4.83 2.49 4.86
N GLY A 89 -5.38 3.55 5.44
CA GLY A 89 -5.76 4.77 4.73
C GLY A 89 -4.78 5.88 5.03
N VAL A 90 -4.16 6.43 3.99
CA VAL A 90 -3.25 7.56 4.06
C VAL A 90 -3.83 8.72 3.26
N GLN A 91 -4.03 9.86 3.91
CA GLN A 91 -4.35 11.09 3.20
C GLN A 91 -3.05 11.65 2.61
N MET A 92 -2.95 11.68 1.29
CA MET A 92 -1.81 12.29 0.62
C MET A 92 -1.93 13.81 0.68
N PRO A 93 -0.81 14.52 0.81
CA PRO A 93 -0.79 15.97 0.88
C PRO A 93 -1.21 16.67 -0.43
N SER A 94 -1.16 15.97 -1.57
CA SER A 94 -1.71 16.43 -2.85
C SER A 94 -3.25 16.49 -2.87
N GLY A 95 -3.92 16.15 -1.77
CA GLY A 95 -5.38 16.09 -1.65
C GLY A 95 -5.97 14.73 -2.00
N GLY A 96 -5.20 13.85 -2.65
CA GLY A 96 -5.61 12.48 -2.94
C GLY A 96 -5.72 11.62 -1.68
N ARG A 97 -6.70 10.71 -1.63
CA ARG A 97 -6.78 9.68 -0.59
C ARG A 97 -6.18 8.40 -1.13
N THR A 98 -5.18 7.86 -0.46
CA THR A 98 -4.64 6.54 -0.77
C THR A 98 -5.17 5.51 0.22
N LYS A 99 -5.69 4.39 -0.28
CA LYS A 99 -6.14 3.27 0.54
C LYS A 99 -5.45 1.99 0.09
N PHE A 100 -4.82 1.33 1.04
CA PHE A 100 -4.25 0.00 0.87
C PHE A 100 -5.11 -1.00 1.64
N ARG A 101 -5.47 -2.11 1.02
CA ARG A 101 -6.14 -3.23 1.69
C ARG A 101 -5.46 -4.54 1.32
N LEU A 102 -5.00 -5.27 2.33
CA LEU A 102 -4.42 -6.60 2.20
C LEU A 102 -5.38 -7.62 2.82
N LYS A 103 -5.55 -8.76 2.16
CA LYS A 103 -6.25 -9.91 2.76
C LYS A 103 -5.31 -11.11 2.76
N GLY A 104 -5.34 -11.83 3.87
CA GLY A 104 -4.72 -13.15 3.98
C GLY A 104 -5.70 -14.27 3.65
N SER A 105 -5.17 -15.41 3.19
CA SER A 105 -5.87 -16.69 3.18
C SER A 105 -6.01 -17.23 4.59
N ASP A 106 -7.17 -17.85 4.83
CA ASP A 106 -7.36 -18.84 5.89
C ASP A 106 -6.37 -19.97 5.61
N THR A 107 -5.32 -20.09 6.42
CA THR A 107 -4.60 -21.35 6.56
C THR A 107 -5.45 -22.20 7.49
N ASN A 108 -6.15 -23.19 6.93
CA ASN A 108 -6.72 -24.31 7.70
C ASN A 108 -5.59 -25.09 8.38
#